data_AF-A0A8C6VHU8-F1
#
_entry.id   AF-A0A8C6VHU8-F1
#
_cell.length_a   1.000
_cell.length_b   1.000
_cell.length_c   1.000
_cell.angle_alpha   90.00
_cell.angle_beta   90.00
_cell.angle_gamma   90.00
#
_symmetry.space_group_name_H-M   'P 1'
#
loop_
_entity.id
_entity.type
_entity.pdbx_description
1 polymer ?
#
loop_
_entity_poly.entity_id
_entity_poly.type
_entity_poly.pdbx_seq_one_letter_code
_entity_poly.pdbx_strand_id
1 'polypeptide(L)'
;MVQHFKPQIFGDRKPVYDGKKNIYTVTALPIGNERVDFEVTIPGEGKDRIFKVSIKWMAIVSWRMLHEALVSGQIPVPLESVQALDVAMRHLASMRYTPVGRSFFSPPEGYYHPLGGGREVWFGFHQSVRPAMWKMMLNIDVSATAFYKAQPVIEFMCEVLDIRNIDEQPKPLTDSQRVRFTKEIKGLKVEVTHCGQMKRKYRVCNVTRRPASHQTFPLQLESGQTVECTVAQYFKQKYNLQLKYPHLPCLQVGQEQKHTYLPLEVCNIVAGQRCIKKLTDNQTSTMIKATARSAPDRQEEISRLMKNASYNLDPYIQEFGIKVKDDMTEVTGRVLPAPILQYGGRNRAIATPNQGVWDMRGKQFYNGIEIKVWAIACFAPQKQCREEVLKNFTDQLRKISKDAGMPIQGQPCFCKYAQGADSVEPMFRHLKNTYSGLQLIIVILPGKTPVYAEVKRVGDTLLGMATQCVQVKNVVKTSPQTLSNLCLKINVKLGGINNILVPHQRSAVFQQPVIFLGADVTHPPAGDGKKPSITAVVGSMDAHPSRYCATVRVQRARKSLKTFPTWFENSSSSSTSPHASNQHALSSTGMVCLRDSCHR
;
A
#
# COMPACT_ATOMS: atom_id res chain seq x y z
N MET A 1 -2.99 -21.22 -30.63
CA MET A 1 -2.12 -22.39 -30.35
C MET A 1 -2.94 -23.64 -30.08
N VAL A 2 -3.59 -23.79 -28.91
CA VAL A 2 -4.29 -25.04 -28.53
C VAL A 2 -5.32 -25.49 -29.58
N GLN A 3 -6.17 -24.57 -30.05
CA GLN A 3 -7.15 -24.86 -31.12
C GLN A 3 -6.50 -25.22 -32.46
N HIS A 4 -5.41 -24.53 -32.83
CA HIS A 4 -4.74 -24.70 -34.12
C HIS A 4 -3.97 -26.02 -34.20
N PHE A 5 -3.31 -26.41 -33.10
CA PHE A 5 -2.56 -27.66 -32.97
C PHE A 5 -3.36 -28.78 -32.29
N LYS A 6 -4.70 -28.68 -32.33
CA LYS A 6 -5.61 -29.65 -31.72
C LYS A 6 -5.38 -31.05 -32.31
N PRO A 7 -5.36 -31.26 -33.65
CA PRO A 7 -5.21 -32.60 -34.22
C PRO A 7 -3.84 -33.24 -33.94
N GLN A 8 -2.76 -32.45 -33.90
CA GLN A 8 -1.40 -32.99 -33.80
C GLN A 8 -0.98 -33.29 -32.36
N ILE A 9 -1.39 -32.47 -31.38
CA ILE A 9 -0.81 -32.50 -30.03
C ILE A 9 -1.87 -32.57 -28.95
N PHE A 10 -2.81 -31.63 -28.95
CA PHE A 10 -3.68 -31.44 -27.79
C PHE A 10 -4.86 -32.44 -27.78
N GLY A 11 -5.30 -32.94 -28.93
CA GLY A 11 -6.49 -33.76 -29.04
C GLY A 11 -7.68 -33.07 -28.38
N ASP A 12 -8.48 -33.80 -27.60
CA ASP A 12 -9.59 -33.21 -26.84
C ASP A 12 -9.18 -32.64 -25.47
N ARG A 13 -7.88 -32.68 -25.14
CA ARG A 13 -7.39 -32.20 -23.84
C ARG A 13 -7.53 -30.69 -23.73
N LYS A 14 -7.83 -30.22 -22.53
CA LYS A 14 -7.91 -28.79 -22.20
C LYS A 14 -6.73 -28.37 -21.31
N PRO A 15 -5.56 -28.03 -21.90
CA PRO A 15 -4.40 -27.62 -21.10
C PRO A 15 -4.67 -26.32 -20.34
N VAL A 16 -4.10 -26.22 -19.14
CA VAL A 16 -4.10 -24.99 -18.33
C VAL A 16 -2.71 -24.39 -18.28
N TYR A 17 -2.63 -23.06 -18.25
CA TYR A 17 -1.40 -22.30 -18.41
C TYR A 17 -1.28 -21.16 -17.39
N ASP A 18 -0.07 -20.99 -16.85
CA ASP A 18 0.25 -19.98 -15.84
C ASP A 18 0.54 -18.57 -16.41
N GLY A 19 0.52 -18.42 -17.74
CA GLY A 19 0.85 -17.18 -18.42
C GLY A 19 2.36 -16.96 -18.63
N LYS A 20 3.21 -17.92 -18.22
CA LYS A 20 4.68 -17.82 -18.29
C LYS A 20 5.36 -19.02 -18.94
N LYS A 21 5.47 -20.14 -18.22
CA LYS A 21 6.31 -21.29 -18.63
C LYS A 21 5.70 -22.64 -18.31
N ASN A 22 4.64 -22.71 -17.52
CA ASN A 22 4.11 -23.96 -17.01
C ASN A 22 2.74 -24.25 -17.64
N ILE A 23 2.67 -25.38 -18.36
CA ILE A 23 1.43 -25.93 -18.90
C ILE A 23 1.17 -27.26 -18.20
N TYR A 24 -0.07 -27.50 -17.79
CA TYR A 24 -0.49 -28.77 -17.20
C TYR A 24 -1.60 -29.40 -18.04
N THR A 25 -1.60 -30.73 -18.10
CA THR A 25 -2.61 -31.56 -18.76
C THR A 25 -2.91 -32.77 -17.88
N VAL A 26 -4.13 -33.29 -17.96
CA VAL A 26 -4.57 -34.43 -17.14
C VAL A 26 -3.99 -35.77 -17.61
N THR A 27 -3.74 -35.88 -18.92
CA THR A 27 -3.12 -37.05 -19.54
C THR A 27 -1.93 -36.59 -20.40
N ALA A 28 -0.93 -37.46 -20.53
CA ALA A 28 0.28 -37.14 -21.27
C ALA A 28 -0.02 -36.69 -22.72
N LEU A 29 0.72 -35.67 -23.16
CA LEU A 29 0.74 -35.24 -24.55
C LEU A 29 1.56 -36.22 -25.40
N PRO A 30 1.20 -36.42 -26.69
CA PRO A 30 1.89 -37.34 -27.59
C PRO A 30 3.21 -36.76 -28.13
N ILE A 31 4.08 -36.27 -27.25
CA ILE A 31 5.35 -35.60 -27.60
C ILE A 31 6.60 -36.30 -27.03
N GLY A 32 6.41 -37.37 -26.25
CA GLY A 32 7.51 -38.02 -25.52
C GLY A 32 8.22 -37.04 -24.55
N ASN A 33 9.54 -37.18 -24.45
CA ASN A 33 10.40 -36.32 -23.61
C ASN A 33 11.15 -35.25 -24.40
N GLU A 34 11.03 -35.26 -25.73
CA GLU A 34 11.72 -34.33 -26.61
C GLU A 34 11.03 -32.97 -26.63
N ARG A 35 11.81 -31.95 -27.00
CA ARG A 35 11.30 -30.60 -27.19
C ARG A 35 10.68 -30.51 -28.57
N VAL A 36 9.40 -30.10 -28.63
CA VAL A 36 8.69 -29.82 -29.88
C VAL A 36 8.53 -28.32 -30.04
N ASP A 37 8.95 -27.80 -31.20
CA ASP A 37 8.87 -26.38 -31.55
C ASP A 37 7.65 -26.12 -32.45
N PHE A 38 6.96 -25.01 -32.18
CA PHE A 38 5.77 -24.57 -32.87
C PHE A 38 5.95 -23.14 -33.32
N GLU A 39 5.46 -22.84 -34.52
CA GLU A 39 5.27 -21.46 -34.95
C GLU A 39 3.81 -21.06 -34.73
N VAL A 40 3.60 -20.05 -33.90
CA VAL A 40 2.27 -19.55 -33.55
C VAL A 40 2.14 -18.12 -34.06
N THR A 41 1.28 -17.94 -35.06
CA THR A 41 0.92 -16.63 -35.57
C THR A 41 -0.23 -16.06 -34.76
N ILE A 42 -0.01 -14.90 -34.14
CA ILE A 42 -1.04 -14.13 -33.45
C ILE A 42 -1.38 -12.92 -34.32
N PRO A 43 -2.66 -12.70 -34.66
CA PRO A 43 -3.08 -11.50 -35.37
C PRO A 43 -2.60 -10.25 -34.62
N GLY A 44 -1.87 -9.39 -35.31
CA GLY A 44 -1.44 -8.10 -34.78
C GLY A 44 -2.23 -6.95 -35.40
N GLU A 45 -2.22 -5.79 -34.74
CA GLU A 45 -2.76 -4.55 -35.29
C GLU A 45 -1.80 -4.05 -36.41
N GLY A 46 -1.93 -4.63 -37.61
CA GLY A 46 -1.28 -4.23 -38.86
C GLY A 46 -0.22 -5.18 -39.41
N LYS A 47 0.48 -5.95 -38.57
CA LYS A 47 1.29 -7.09 -38.99
C LYS A 47 1.10 -8.25 -38.03
N ASP A 48 0.99 -9.44 -38.59
CA ASP A 48 0.96 -10.66 -37.81
C ASP A 48 2.24 -10.83 -37.00
N ARG A 49 2.07 -11.30 -35.76
CA ARG A 49 3.17 -11.55 -34.85
C ARG A 49 3.42 -13.04 -34.79
N ILE A 50 4.57 -13.44 -35.31
CA ILE A 50 5.02 -14.82 -35.32
C ILE A 50 5.81 -15.09 -34.04
N PHE A 51 5.39 -16.10 -33.28
CA PHE A 51 6.08 -16.56 -32.08
C PHE A 51 6.59 -17.98 -32.28
N LYS A 52 7.85 -18.22 -31.91
CA LYS A 52 8.39 -19.57 -31.76
C LYS A 52 8.14 -20.05 -30.33
N VAL A 53 7.31 -21.08 -30.19
CA VAL A 53 6.90 -21.66 -28.90
C VAL A 53 7.45 -23.07 -28.81
N SER A 54 7.98 -23.44 -27.65
CA SER A 54 8.57 -24.78 -27.45
C SER A 54 7.92 -25.47 -26.28
N ILE A 55 7.49 -26.70 -26.47
CA ILE A 55 6.90 -27.54 -25.42
C ILE A 55 7.83 -28.72 -25.16
N LYS A 56 8.15 -28.95 -23.89
CA LYS A 56 8.94 -30.08 -23.42
C LYS A 56 8.30 -30.65 -22.16
N TRP A 57 8.19 -31.97 -22.08
CA TRP A 57 7.77 -32.64 -20.84
C TRP A 57 8.80 -32.39 -19.72
N MET A 58 8.32 -32.16 -18.50
CA MET A 58 9.17 -31.79 -17.35
C MET A 58 9.03 -32.76 -16.17
N ALA A 59 7.80 -33.00 -15.71
CA ALA A 59 7.56 -33.83 -14.53
C ALA A 59 6.12 -34.34 -14.49
N ILE A 60 5.90 -35.43 -13.74
CA ILE A 60 4.57 -35.87 -13.30
C ILE A 60 4.30 -35.27 -11.93
N VAL A 61 3.16 -34.62 -11.77
CA VAL A 61 2.72 -34.00 -10.51
C VAL A 61 1.67 -34.88 -9.85
N SER A 62 1.97 -35.42 -8.66
CA SER A 62 1.08 -36.36 -7.97
C SER A 62 0.10 -35.64 -7.03
N TRP A 63 -1.18 -35.63 -7.38
CA TRP A 63 -2.25 -35.20 -6.48
C TRP A 63 -2.61 -36.24 -5.41
N ARG A 64 -2.24 -37.51 -5.62
CA ARG A 64 -2.33 -38.55 -4.59
C ARG A 64 -1.41 -38.22 -3.41
N MET A 65 -0.16 -37.86 -3.67
CA MET A 65 0.78 -37.43 -2.63
C MET A 65 0.30 -36.17 -1.92
N LEU A 66 -0.31 -35.22 -2.66
CA LEU A 66 -0.93 -34.05 -2.05
C LEU A 66 -2.04 -34.48 -1.08
N HIS A 67 -2.93 -35.38 -1.46
CA HIS A 67 -3.99 -35.87 -0.59
C HIS A 67 -3.44 -36.59 0.66
N GLU A 68 -2.45 -37.48 0.49
CA GLU A 68 -1.77 -38.16 1.59
C GLU A 68 -1.13 -37.17 2.58
N ALA A 69 -0.53 -36.08 2.10
CA ALA A 69 0.02 -35.02 2.94
C ALA A 69 -1.04 -34.32 3.80
N LEU A 70 -2.22 -34.02 3.23
CA LEU A 70 -3.29 -33.29 3.92
C LEU A 70 -4.04 -34.13 4.96
N VAL A 71 -4.10 -35.44 4.77
CA VAL A 71 -4.81 -36.36 5.66
C VAL A 71 -3.88 -36.89 6.76
N SER A 72 -2.65 -37.27 6.41
CA SER A 72 -1.71 -37.87 7.38
C SER A 72 -0.96 -36.84 8.22
N GLY A 73 -0.61 -35.69 7.63
CA GLY A 73 0.34 -34.74 8.22
C GLY A 73 1.76 -35.28 8.40
N GLN A 74 2.08 -36.46 7.85
CA GLN A 74 3.38 -37.13 8.03
C GLN A 74 4.42 -36.72 6.98
N ILE A 75 3.96 -36.23 5.83
CA ILE A 75 4.81 -35.75 4.74
C ILE A 75 4.61 -34.24 4.51
N PRO A 76 5.65 -33.52 4.06
CA PRO A 76 5.51 -32.11 3.68
C PRO A 76 4.51 -31.95 2.53
N VAL A 77 3.80 -30.82 2.50
CA VAL A 77 2.88 -30.50 1.40
C VAL A 77 3.67 -30.28 0.10
N PRO A 78 3.41 -31.05 -0.98
CA PRO A 78 4.08 -30.87 -2.27
C PRO A 78 3.63 -29.57 -2.94
N LEU A 79 4.51 -28.57 -2.99
CA LEU A 79 4.18 -27.21 -3.44
C LEU A 79 3.89 -27.15 -4.95
N GLU A 80 4.54 -27.99 -5.73
CA GLU A 80 4.32 -28.19 -7.16
C GLU A 80 2.91 -28.69 -7.46
N SER A 81 2.36 -29.58 -6.61
CA SER A 81 0.97 -30.04 -6.69
C SER A 81 -0.02 -28.92 -6.37
N VAL A 82 0.27 -28.12 -5.33
CA VAL A 82 -0.54 -26.94 -5.01
C VAL A 82 -0.49 -25.92 -6.14
N GLN A 83 0.67 -25.69 -6.76
CA GLN A 83 0.83 -24.78 -7.89
C GLN A 83 0.05 -25.27 -9.12
N ALA A 84 0.13 -26.55 -9.47
CA ALA A 84 -0.61 -27.12 -10.59
C ALA A 84 -2.13 -26.93 -10.41
N LEU A 85 -2.62 -27.16 -9.19
CA LEU A 85 -4.03 -26.92 -8.84
C LEU A 85 -4.40 -25.44 -8.90
N ASP A 86 -3.56 -24.54 -8.39
CA ASP A 86 -3.79 -23.09 -8.48
C ASP A 86 -3.87 -22.62 -9.94
N VAL A 87 -2.98 -23.11 -10.81
CA VAL A 87 -2.97 -22.80 -12.25
C VAL A 87 -4.23 -23.31 -12.94
N ALA A 88 -4.68 -24.53 -12.63
CA ALA A 88 -5.93 -25.07 -13.16
C ALA A 88 -7.14 -24.20 -12.78
N MET A 89 -7.26 -23.90 -11.48
CA MET A 89 -8.38 -23.12 -10.92
C MET A 89 -8.44 -21.69 -11.45
N ARG A 90 -7.32 -21.10 -11.89
CA ARG A 90 -7.26 -19.68 -12.30
C ARG A 90 -7.25 -19.47 -13.81
N HIS A 91 -7.18 -20.53 -14.61
CA HIS A 91 -6.89 -20.43 -16.03
C HIS A 91 -7.96 -19.62 -16.78
N LEU A 92 -9.23 -19.99 -16.63
CA LEU A 92 -10.35 -19.30 -17.28
C LEU A 92 -10.50 -17.85 -16.81
N ALA A 93 -10.42 -17.63 -15.49
CA ALA A 93 -10.48 -16.30 -14.90
C ALA A 93 -9.35 -15.38 -15.43
N SER A 94 -8.15 -15.93 -15.65
CA SER A 94 -7.02 -15.18 -16.21
C SER A 94 -7.21 -14.77 -17.69
N MET A 95 -8.11 -15.44 -18.41
CA MET A 95 -8.45 -15.08 -19.79
C MET A 95 -9.65 -14.13 -19.87
N ARG A 96 -10.62 -14.26 -18.97
CA ARG A 96 -11.84 -13.45 -18.95
C ARG A 96 -11.66 -12.09 -18.29
N TYR A 97 -10.87 -12.03 -17.22
CA TYR A 97 -10.71 -10.83 -16.39
C TYR A 97 -9.32 -10.23 -16.53
N THR A 98 -9.11 -9.05 -15.95
CA THR A 98 -7.78 -8.44 -15.83
C THR A 98 -7.07 -9.01 -14.59
N PRO A 99 -6.04 -9.86 -14.73
CA PRO A 99 -5.33 -10.41 -13.58
C PRO A 99 -4.40 -9.37 -12.93
N VAL A 100 -4.52 -9.25 -11.62
CA VAL A 100 -3.69 -8.38 -10.79
C VAL A 100 -3.21 -9.18 -9.57
N GLY A 101 -1.99 -9.72 -9.67
CA GLY A 101 -1.47 -10.63 -8.66
C GLY A 101 -2.34 -11.90 -8.58
N ARG A 102 -2.93 -12.14 -7.40
CA ARG A 102 -3.86 -13.25 -7.15
C ARG A 102 -5.34 -12.85 -7.26
N SER A 103 -5.63 -11.65 -7.74
CA SER A 103 -6.98 -11.14 -7.90
C SER A 103 -7.34 -10.92 -9.36
N PHE A 104 -8.62 -10.93 -9.66
CA PHE A 104 -9.21 -10.75 -10.98
C PHE A 104 -10.21 -9.60 -10.94
N PHE A 105 -10.11 -8.68 -11.89
CA PHE A 105 -10.93 -7.47 -11.95
C PHE A 105 -11.60 -7.32 -13.32
N SER A 106 -12.82 -6.79 -13.33
CA SER A 106 -13.57 -6.48 -14.54
C SER A 106 -13.91 -4.98 -14.61
N PRO A 107 -14.16 -4.44 -15.82
CA PRO A 107 -14.73 -3.11 -15.97
C PRO A 107 -16.05 -2.98 -15.19
N PRO A 108 -16.40 -1.76 -14.73
CA PRO A 108 -17.69 -1.49 -14.10
C PRO A 108 -18.87 -1.77 -15.02
N GLU A 109 -19.82 -2.59 -14.55
CA GLU A 109 -21.10 -2.84 -15.20
C GLU A 109 -22.21 -2.56 -14.18
N GLY A 110 -23.09 -1.60 -14.46
CA GLY A 110 -24.18 -1.22 -13.55
C GLY A 110 -23.77 -0.40 -12.32
N TYR A 111 -22.51 0.02 -12.21
CA TYR A 111 -22.03 0.94 -11.17
C TYR A 111 -20.97 1.92 -11.71
N TYR A 112 -20.84 3.08 -11.07
CA TYR A 112 -19.84 4.08 -11.43
C TYR A 112 -19.27 4.76 -10.19
N HIS A 113 -17.97 4.54 -9.94
CA HIS A 113 -17.26 5.09 -8.77
C HIS A 113 -15.98 5.81 -9.20
N PRO A 114 -16.09 7.06 -9.68
CA PRO A 114 -14.93 7.87 -10.02
C PRO A 114 -14.18 8.28 -8.75
N LEU A 115 -12.86 8.22 -8.82
CA LEU A 115 -11.97 8.72 -7.77
C LEU A 115 -11.47 10.14 -8.07
N GLY A 116 -11.62 10.61 -9.31
CA GLY A 116 -11.03 11.84 -9.83
C GLY A 116 -9.57 11.67 -10.23
N GLY A 117 -9.02 12.61 -11.01
CA GLY A 117 -7.66 12.50 -11.56
C GLY A 117 -7.49 11.37 -12.57
N GLY A 118 -8.56 11.05 -13.31
CA GLY A 118 -8.61 10.03 -14.36
C GLY A 118 -8.64 8.59 -13.84
N ARG A 119 -9.14 8.40 -12.62
CA ARG A 119 -9.13 7.11 -11.90
C ARG A 119 -10.53 6.72 -11.46
N GLU A 120 -10.77 5.41 -11.39
CA GLU A 120 -12.03 4.82 -10.96
C GLU A 120 -11.79 3.52 -10.18
N VAL A 121 -12.82 3.05 -9.48
CA VAL A 121 -12.78 1.78 -8.74
C VAL A 121 -13.28 0.65 -9.63
N TRP A 122 -12.50 -0.42 -9.74
CA TRP A 122 -12.97 -1.70 -10.28
C TRP A 122 -13.11 -2.70 -9.13
N PHE A 123 -14.24 -3.40 -9.12
CA PHE A 123 -14.46 -4.55 -8.25
C PHE A 123 -13.98 -5.83 -8.93
N GLY A 124 -13.77 -6.83 -8.10
CA GLY A 124 -13.21 -8.11 -8.50
C GLY A 124 -13.12 -9.04 -7.31
N PHE A 125 -12.32 -10.08 -7.44
CA PHE A 125 -12.15 -11.05 -6.38
C PHE A 125 -10.71 -11.52 -6.27
N HIS A 126 -10.29 -11.79 -5.05
CA HIS A 126 -9.09 -12.55 -4.75
C HIS A 126 -9.39 -14.05 -4.87
N GLN A 127 -8.47 -14.79 -5.46
CA GLN A 127 -8.53 -16.24 -5.55
C GLN A 127 -7.18 -16.83 -5.15
N SER A 128 -7.19 -17.80 -4.25
CA SER A 128 -6.00 -18.59 -3.95
C SER A 128 -6.38 -19.98 -3.47
N VAL A 129 -5.63 -20.98 -3.94
CA VAL A 129 -5.74 -22.33 -3.41
C VAL A 129 -4.80 -22.51 -2.23
N ARG A 130 -5.28 -23.11 -1.13
CA ARG A 130 -4.50 -23.30 0.11
C ARG A 130 -4.64 -24.72 0.66
N PRO A 131 -3.56 -25.35 1.13
CA PRO A 131 -3.66 -26.60 1.87
C PRO A 131 -4.29 -26.34 3.24
N ALA A 132 -5.20 -27.21 3.65
CA ALA A 132 -5.75 -27.29 5.00
C ALA A 132 -5.80 -28.76 5.43
N MET A 133 -6.08 -29.02 6.71
CA MET A 133 -6.32 -30.39 7.17
C MET A 133 -7.45 -31.01 6.32
N TRP A 134 -7.28 -32.27 5.90
CA TRP A 134 -8.21 -33.06 5.10
C TRP A 134 -8.32 -32.69 3.61
N LYS A 135 -8.48 -31.41 3.27
CA LYS A 135 -8.78 -30.97 1.90
C LYS A 135 -8.07 -29.68 1.52
N MET A 136 -7.94 -29.48 0.21
CA MET A 136 -7.56 -28.18 -0.36
C MET A 136 -8.73 -27.20 -0.23
N MET A 137 -8.40 -25.95 0.10
CA MET A 137 -9.38 -24.87 0.26
C MET A 137 -9.22 -23.85 -0.86
N LEU A 138 -10.33 -23.52 -1.51
CA LEU A 138 -10.42 -22.37 -2.40
C LEU A 138 -10.77 -21.14 -1.56
N ASN A 139 -9.79 -20.27 -1.34
CA ASN A 139 -9.98 -19.03 -0.59
C ASN A 139 -10.37 -17.89 -1.54
N ILE A 140 -11.62 -17.46 -1.45
CA ILE A 140 -12.22 -16.38 -2.24
C ILE A 140 -12.56 -15.21 -1.33
N ASP A 141 -12.30 -14.00 -1.82
CA ASP A 141 -12.72 -12.77 -1.15
C ASP A 141 -13.03 -11.68 -2.19
N VAL A 142 -13.98 -10.81 -1.90
CA VAL A 142 -14.25 -9.63 -2.72
C VAL A 142 -13.13 -8.60 -2.56
N SER A 143 -12.74 -8.00 -3.68
CA SER A 143 -11.65 -7.04 -3.73
C SER A 143 -12.01 -5.85 -4.61
N ALA A 144 -11.45 -4.70 -4.29
CA ALA A 144 -11.57 -3.50 -5.10
C ALA A 144 -10.21 -2.81 -5.23
N THR A 145 -9.89 -2.31 -6.41
CA THR A 145 -8.65 -1.53 -6.65
C THR A 145 -8.88 -0.42 -7.66
N ALA A 146 -8.01 0.59 -7.62
CA ALA A 146 -8.07 1.70 -8.56
C ALA A 146 -7.52 1.31 -9.94
N PHE A 147 -8.25 1.68 -10.98
CA PHE A 147 -7.86 1.62 -12.39
C PHE A 147 -7.91 3.02 -13.01
N TYR A 148 -7.17 3.20 -14.10
CA TYR A 148 -7.33 4.39 -14.94
C TYR A 148 -8.55 4.24 -15.84
N LYS A 149 -9.37 5.30 -15.90
CA LYS A 149 -10.55 5.34 -16.76
C LYS A 149 -10.14 5.20 -18.22
N ALA A 150 -10.91 4.42 -18.99
CA ALA A 150 -10.77 4.38 -20.44
C ALA A 150 -11.46 5.62 -21.04
N GLN A 151 -10.69 6.67 -21.31
CA GLN A 151 -11.22 7.97 -21.74
C GLN A 151 -10.22 8.74 -22.62
N PRO A 152 -10.67 9.77 -23.36
CA PRO A 152 -9.78 10.66 -24.09
C PRO A 152 -8.68 11.26 -23.22
N VAL A 153 -7.47 11.38 -23.77
CA VAL A 153 -6.34 11.96 -23.02
C VAL A 153 -6.59 13.43 -22.64
N ILE A 154 -7.38 14.15 -23.43
CA ILE A 154 -7.83 15.51 -23.10
C ILE A 154 -8.64 15.51 -21.79
N GLU A 155 -9.65 14.64 -21.67
CA GLU A 155 -10.46 14.52 -20.44
C GLU A 155 -9.60 14.07 -19.25
N PHE A 156 -8.70 13.12 -19.47
CA PHE A 156 -7.74 12.69 -18.44
C PHE A 156 -6.86 13.86 -17.95
N MET A 157 -6.37 14.70 -18.86
CA MET A 157 -5.61 15.90 -18.51
C MET A 157 -6.47 16.87 -17.70
N CYS A 158 -7.71 17.11 -18.10
CA CYS A 158 -8.64 17.98 -17.39
C CYS A 158 -8.89 17.51 -15.95
N GLU A 159 -9.15 16.21 -15.75
CA GLU A 159 -9.31 15.63 -14.42
C GLU A 159 -8.03 15.73 -13.56
N VAL A 160 -6.85 15.57 -14.16
CA VAL A 160 -5.56 15.65 -13.44
C VAL A 160 -5.22 17.08 -13.02
N LEU A 161 -5.57 18.05 -13.84
CA LEU A 161 -5.24 19.47 -13.65
C LEU A 161 -6.38 20.29 -13.02
N ASP A 162 -7.50 19.65 -12.68
CA ASP A 162 -8.74 20.30 -12.20
C ASP A 162 -9.25 21.40 -13.15
N ILE A 163 -9.16 21.15 -14.47
CA ILE A 163 -9.70 22.03 -15.51
C ILE A 163 -11.14 21.61 -15.79
N ARG A 164 -12.09 22.54 -15.63
CA ARG A 164 -13.52 22.27 -15.88
C ARG A 164 -13.86 22.20 -17.37
N ASN A 165 -13.33 23.14 -18.13
CA ASN A 165 -13.57 23.27 -19.56
C ASN A 165 -12.26 23.61 -20.27
N ILE A 166 -11.84 22.78 -21.22
CA ILE A 166 -10.61 23.00 -21.99
C ILE A 166 -10.77 24.13 -23.02
N ASP A 167 -11.99 24.33 -23.51
CA ASP A 167 -12.28 25.33 -24.55
C ASP A 167 -12.19 26.77 -24.00
N GLU A 168 -12.36 26.94 -22.68
CA GLU A 168 -12.16 28.21 -21.96
C GLU A 168 -10.68 28.54 -21.72
N GLN A 169 -9.76 27.61 -22.02
CA GLN A 169 -8.34 27.76 -21.76
C GLN A 169 -7.49 27.60 -23.05
N PRO A 170 -7.54 28.57 -23.98
CA PRO A 170 -6.80 28.53 -25.25
C PRO A 170 -5.29 28.84 -25.10
N LYS A 171 -4.72 28.61 -23.91
CA LYS A 171 -3.32 28.93 -23.59
C LYS A 171 -2.51 27.65 -23.38
N PRO A 172 -1.21 27.63 -23.75
CA PRO A 172 -0.33 26.52 -23.41
C PRO A 172 -0.30 26.25 -21.91
N LEU A 173 -0.04 24.99 -21.54
CA LEU A 173 0.12 24.60 -20.14
C LEU A 173 1.33 25.31 -19.52
N THR A 174 1.17 25.81 -18.29
CA THR A 174 2.32 26.28 -17.50
C THR A 174 3.29 25.13 -17.22
N ASP A 175 4.55 25.44 -16.93
CA ASP A 175 5.56 24.42 -16.59
C ASP A 175 5.13 23.54 -15.42
N SER A 176 4.47 24.11 -14.40
CA SER A 176 3.92 23.38 -13.25
C SER A 176 2.81 22.41 -13.66
N GLN A 177 1.84 22.86 -14.46
CA GLN A 177 0.76 22.01 -14.98
C GLN A 177 1.32 20.90 -15.86
N ARG A 178 2.23 21.22 -16.78
CA ARG A 178 2.88 20.22 -17.64
C ARG A 178 3.58 19.16 -16.80
N VAL A 179 4.41 19.55 -15.83
CA VAL A 179 5.10 18.59 -14.95
C VAL A 179 4.12 17.73 -14.14
N ARG A 180 3.02 18.31 -13.63
CA ARG A 180 1.96 17.55 -12.94
C ARG A 180 1.32 16.52 -13.88
N PHE A 181 0.95 16.92 -15.09
CA PHE A 181 0.37 16.03 -16.10
C PHE A 181 1.36 14.93 -16.55
N THR A 182 2.62 15.29 -16.85
CA THR A 182 3.68 14.33 -17.21
C THR A 182 3.86 13.28 -16.12
N LYS A 183 3.87 13.69 -14.84
CA LYS A 183 3.99 12.77 -13.71
C LYS A 183 2.83 11.78 -13.66
N GLU A 184 1.64 12.13 -14.12
CA GLU A 184 0.46 11.26 -14.12
C GLU A 184 0.39 10.34 -15.34
N ILE A 185 0.62 10.85 -16.55
CA ILE A 185 0.48 10.08 -17.79
C ILE A 185 1.71 9.24 -18.17
N LYS A 186 2.92 9.62 -17.71
CA LYS A 186 4.14 8.86 -18.02
C LYS A 186 4.02 7.42 -17.52
N GLY A 187 4.30 6.48 -18.44
CA GLY A 187 4.21 5.04 -18.23
C GLY A 187 2.86 4.42 -18.60
N LEU A 188 1.80 5.22 -18.80
CA LEU A 188 0.50 4.70 -19.22
C LEU A 188 0.51 4.32 -20.70
N LYS A 189 -0.36 3.38 -21.07
CA LYS A 189 -0.63 3.02 -22.46
C LYS A 189 -1.78 3.87 -22.99
N VAL A 190 -1.62 4.35 -24.22
CA VAL A 190 -2.63 5.06 -25.00
C VAL A 190 -2.86 4.35 -26.31
N GLU A 191 -4.07 4.47 -26.85
CA GLU A 191 -4.41 4.01 -28.19
C GLU A 191 -4.79 5.20 -29.08
N VAL A 192 -4.45 5.11 -30.36
CA VAL A 192 -4.71 6.17 -31.32
C VAL A 192 -6.10 6.04 -31.94
N THR A 193 -6.72 7.17 -32.25
CA THR A 193 -8.07 7.23 -32.85
C THR A 193 -8.09 7.70 -34.30
N HIS A 194 -6.97 8.23 -34.82
CA HIS A 194 -6.88 8.82 -36.16
C HIS A 194 -6.63 7.82 -37.31
N CYS A 195 -6.43 6.54 -37.01
CA CYS A 195 -6.14 5.49 -38.00
C CYS A 195 -7.35 4.57 -38.31
N GLY A 196 -8.57 5.06 -38.14
CA GLY A 196 -9.80 4.31 -38.44
C GLY A 196 -9.92 3.02 -37.62
N GLN A 197 -9.98 1.87 -38.30
CA GLN A 197 -10.09 0.56 -37.66
C GLN A 197 -8.81 0.10 -36.94
N MET A 198 -7.64 0.70 -37.25
CA MET A 198 -6.39 0.37 -36.57
C MET A 198 -6.23 1.15 -35.26
N LYS A 199 -6.47 0.47 -34.13
CA LYS A 199 -6.33 1.04 -32.78
C LYS A 199 -4.94 0.81 -32.17
N ARG A 200 -3.90 1.29 -32.85
CA ARG A 200 -2.51 1.04 -32.44
C ARG A 200 -2.23 1.54 -31.02
N LYS A 201 -1.69 0.66 -30.19
CA LYS A 201 -1.35 0.96 -28.78
C LYS A 201 0.11 1.37 -28.60
N TYR A 202 0.32 2.37 -27.76
CA TYR A 202 1.63 2.93 -27.43
C TYR A 202 1.79 3.11 -25.93
N ARG A 203 3.02 3.08 -25.43
CA ARG A 203 3.33 3.49 -24.05
C ARG A 203 3.93 4.89 -24.05
N VAL A 204 3.38 5.77 -23.23
CA VAL A 204 3.86 7.15 -23.06
C VAL A 204 5.15 7.15 -22.26
N CYS A 205 6.21 7.69 -22.84
CA CYS A 205 7.50 7.85 -22.18
C CYS A 205 7.75 9.30 -21.74
N ASN A 206 7.15 10.28 -22.41
CA ASN A 206 7.27 11.68 -22.02
C ASN A 206 6.11 12.56 -22.52
N VAL A 207 6.12 13.84 -22.12
CA VAL A 207 5.25 14.90 -22.66
C VAL A 207 6.16 16.04 -23.12
N THR A 208 5.93 16.55 -24.33
CA THR A 208 6.79 17.56 -24.94
C THR A 208 6.68 18.91 -24.22
N ARG A 209 7.77 19.68 -24.21
CA ARG A 209 7.75 21.06 -23.71
C ARG A 209 7.06 22.01 -24.70
N ARG A 210 7.31 21.81 -26.00
CA ARG A 210 6.71 22.60 -27.07
C ARG A 210 5.29 22.09 -27.37
N PRO A 211 4.36 22.99 -27.75
CA PRO A 211 3.01 22.62 -28.18
C PRO A 211 3.03 21.92 -29.54
N ALA A 212 1.95 21.23 -29.92
CA ALA A 212 1.85 20.50 -31.19
C ALA A 212 2.08 21.39 -32.43
N SER A 213 1.73 22.68 -32.35
CA SER A 213 2.01 23.68 -33.39
C SER A 213 3.49 23.98 -33.62
N HIS A 214 4.36 23.76 -32.62
CA HIS A 214 5.79 24.12 -32.68
C HIS A 214 6.73 22.94 -32.41
N GLN A 215 6.19 21.80 -31.98
CA GLN A 215 6.97 20.57 -31.80
C GLN A 215 7.29 20.00 -33.18
N THR A 216 8.57 19.90 -33.50
CA THR A 216 9.05 19.36 -34.78
C THR A 216 9.64 17.96 -34.61
N PHE A 217 9.79 17.27 -35.73
CA PHE A 217 10.56 16.03 -35.86
C PHE A 217 11.10 15.92 -37.30
N PRO A 218 12.20 15.19 -37.49
CA PRO A 218 12.74 14.94 -38.82
C PRO A 218 11.81 13.99 -39.59
N LEU A 219 11.25 14.47 -40.70
CA LEU A 219 10.39 13.71 -41.61
C LEU A 219 11.12 13.53 -42.94
N GLN A 220 11.30 12.27 -43.36
CA GLN A 220 11.83 11.97 -44.69
C GLN A 220 10.70 12.02 -45.72
N LEU A 221 10.85 12.88 -46.72
CA LEU A 221 9.92 12.99 -47.86
C LEU A 221 10.19 11.88 -48.89
N GLU A 222 9.25 11.67 -49.80
CA GLU A 222 9.38 10.70 -50.90
C GLU A 222 10.57 11.01 -51.81
N SER A 223 11.00 12.28 -51.88
CA SER A 223 12.21 12.73 -52.57
C SER A 223 13.53 12.28 -51.90
N GLY A 224 13.46 11.60 -50.74
CA GLY A 224 14.62 11.22 -49.94
C GLY A 224 15.17 12.32 -49.03
N GLN A 225 14.74 13.59 -49.21
CA GLN A 225 15.14 14.72 -48.37
C GLN A 225 14.50 14.64 -46.98
N THR A 226 15.27 14.95 -45.93
CA THR A 226 14.74 15.07 -44.57
C THR A 226 14.42 16.53 -44.25
N VAL A 227 13.19 16.81 -43.83
CA VAL A 227 12.73 18.15 -43.44
C VAL A 227 12.22 18.13 -42.00
N GLU A 228 12.41 19.23 -41.28
CA GLU A 228 11.79 19.41 -39.97
C GLU A 228 10.30 19.77 -40.16
N CYS A 229 9.42 18.84 -39.80
CA CYS A 229 7.97 19.02 -39.92
C CYS A 229 7.37 19.18 -38.52
N THR A 230 6.44 20.13 -38.34
CA THR A 230 5.70 20.22 -37.07
C THR A 230 4.67 19.10 -36.95
N VAL A 231 4.35 18.69 -35.73
CA VAL A 231 3.32 17.68 -35.48
C VAL A 231 1.96 18.13 -36.06
N ALA A 232 1.58 19.39 -35.88
CA ALA A 232 0.34 19.92 -36.43
C ALA A 232 0.30 19.86 -37.98
N GLN A 233 1.38 20.27 -38.66
CA GLN A 233 1.46 20.20 -40.13
C GLN A 233 1.40 18.75 -40.64
N TYR A 234 2.13 17.84 -39.99
CA TYR A 234 2.13 16.43 -40.36
C TYR A 234 0.72 15.82 -40.27
N PHE A 235 -0.02 16.08 -39.20
CA PHE A 235 -1.38 15.56 -39.05
C PHE A 235 -2.37 16.15 -40.06
N LYS A 236 -2.22 17.44 -40.40
CA LYS A 236 -3.03 18.08 -41.44
C LYS A 236 -2.73 17.49 -42.83
N GLN A 237 -1.46 17.27 -43.17
CA GLN A 237 -1.08 16.75 -44.50
C GLN A 237 -1.31 15.25 -44.65
N LYS A 238 -0.90 14.43 -43.67
CA LYS A 238 -0.94 12.97 -43.78
C LYS A 238 -2.30 12.36 -43.53
N TYR A 239 -3.08 12.94 -42.62
CA TYR A 239 -4.37 12.39 -42.16
C TYR A 239 -5.55 13.33 -42.43
N ASN A 240 -5.34 14.46 -43.10
CA ASN A 240 -6.35 15.50 -43.30
C ASN A 240 -7.02 15.96 -41.98
N LEU A 241 -6.27 15.93 -40.88
CA LEU A 241 -6.81 16.17 -39.54
C LEU A 241 -6.33 17.54 -39.03
N GLN A 242 -7.26 18.49 -38.91
CA GLN A 242 -6.98 19.79 -38.31
C GLN A 242 -7.12 19.70 -36.79
N LEU A 243 -6.00 19.95 -36.09
CA LEU A 243 -6.00 19.87 -34.64
C LEU A 243 -6.88 20.95 -34.02
N LYS A 244 -7.73 20.56 -33.06
CA LYS A 244 -8.57 21.50 -32.28
C LYS A 244 -7.75 22.22 -31.20
N TYR A 245 -6.78 21.54 -30.61
CA TYR A 245 -5.96 22.04 -29.51
C TYR A 245 -4.46 22.08 -29.86
N PRO A 246 -4.05 22.80 -30.92
CA PRO A 246 -2.65 22.83 -31.37
C PRO A 246 -1.70 23.52 -30.37
N HIS A 247 -2.23 24.26 -29.40
CA HIS A 247 -1.49 24.90 -28.29
C HIS A 247 -1.15 23.95 -27.14
N LEU A 248 -1.70 22.74 -27.12
CA LEU A 248 -1.37 21.70 -26.13
C LEU A 248 -0.10 20.92 -26.52
N PRO A 249 0.61 20.33 -25.55
CA PRO A 249 1.79 19.51 -25.82
C PRO A 249 1.44 18.19 -26.50
N CYS A 250 2.44 17.45 -26.95
CA CYS A 250 2.32 16.11 -27.49
C CYS A 250 2.75 15.05 -26.47
N LEU A 251 2.22 13.84 -26.60
CA LEU A 251 2.76 12.65 -25.96
C LEU A 251 3.95 12.13 -26.77
N GLN A 252 5.10 11.98 -26.13
CA GLN A 252 6.19 11.17 -26.69
C GLN A 252 5.95 9.71 -26.32
N VAL A 253 5.99 8.82 -27.31
CA VAL A 253 5.68 7.41 -27.13
C VAL A 253 6.75 6.48 -27.70
N GLY A 254 6.81 5.26 -27.18
CA GLY A 254 7.78 4.25 -27.62
C GLY A 254 9.15 4.46 -27.00
N GLN A 255 10.21 4.47 -27.83
CA GLN A 255 11.58 4.65 -27.37
C GLN A 255 11.86 6.14 -27.10
N GLU A 256 12.39 6.48 -25.92
CA GLU A 256 12.69 7.88 -25.55
C GLU A 256 13.73 8.54 -26.47
N GLN A 257 14.59 7.73 -27.11
CA GLN A 257 15.57 8.20 -28.10
C GLN A 257 14.98 8.49 -29.48
N LYS A 258 13.70 8.15 -29.71
CA LYS A 258 13.00 8.38 -30.97
C LYS A 258 12.00 9.53 -30.85
N HIS A 259 11.61 10.06 -32.00
CA HIS A 259 10.82 11.28 -32.15
C HIS A 259 9.35 10.99 -32.51
N THR A 260 8.73 9.98 -31.88
CA THR A 260 7.32 9.65 -32.13
C THR A 260 6.43 10.47 -31.19
N TYR A 261 5.76 11.48 -31.75
CA TYR A 261 4.89 12.40 -31.02
C TYR A 261 3.43 12.24 -31.45
N LEU A 262 2.52 12.18 -30.48
CA LEU A 262 1.08 12.10 -30.70
C LEU A 262 0.38 13.30 -30.06
N PRO A 263 -0.45 14.06 -30.79
CA PRO A 263 -1.35 15.05 -30.19
C PRO A 263 -2.27 14.42 -29.14
N LEU A 264 -2.62 15.17 -28.09
CA LEU A 264 -3.46 14.65 -27.00
C LEU A 264 -4.84 14.22 -27.50
N GLU A 265 -5.42 14.98 -28.43
CA GLU A 265 -6.79 14.78 -28.95
C GLU A 265 -6.96 13.55 -29.83
N VAL A 266 -5.87 12.92 -30.28
CA VAL A 266 -5.91 11.67 -31.07
C VAL A 266 -5.60 10.42 -30.24
N CYS A 267 -5.62 10.54 -28.90
CA CYS A 267 -5.24 9.49 -27.97
C CYS A 267 -6.33 9.22 -26.93
N ASN A 268 -6.62 7.95 -26.69
CA ASN A 268 -7.42 7.47 -25.55
C ASN A 268 -6.54 6.69 -24.57
N ILE A 269 -6.82 6.79 -23.28
CA ILE A 269 -6.25 5.92 -22.25
C ILE A 269 -6.77 4.49 -22.48
N VAL A 270 -5.86 3.52 -22.62
CA VAL A 270 -6.24 2.11 -22.81
C VAL A 270 -6.90 1.57 -21.54
N ALA A 271 -8.02 0.85 -21.69
CA ALA A 271 -8.75 0.21 -20.60
C ALA A 271 -7.92 -0.83 -19.82
N GLY A 272 -8.34 -1.15 -18.59
CA GLY A 272 -7.74 -2.24 -17.79
C GLY A 272 -6.35 -1.94 -17.25
N GLN A 273 -5.95 -0.67 -17.18
CA GLN A 273 -4.66 -0.27 -16.60
C GLN A 273 -4.81 0.03 -15.11
N ARG A 274 -4.29 -0.86 -14.27
CA ARG A 274 -4.26 -0.65 -12.81
C ARG A 274 -3.47 0.61 -12.42
N CYS A 275 -4.02 1.41 -11.51
CA CYS A 275 -3.29 2.48 -10.88
C CYS A 275 -2.34 1.93 -9.81
N ILE A 276 -1.03 2.01 -10.08
CA ILE A 276 0.03 1.61 -9.14
C ILE A 276 0.52 2.78 -8.27
N LYS A 277 0.22 4.02 -8.69
CA LYS A 277 0.62 5.22 -7.97
C LYS A 277 -0.23 5.35 -6.70
N LYS A 278 0.36 5.92 -5.65
CA LYS A 278 -0.37 6.17 -4.41
C LYS A 278 -1.55 7.10 -4.69
N LEU A 279 -2.73 6.73 -4.19
CA LEU A 279 -3.91 7.59 -4.23
C LEU A 279 -3.71 8.82 -3.34
N THR A 280 -4.34 9.92 -3.71
CA THR A 280 -4.41 11.11 -2.83
C THR A 280 -5.26 10.80 -1.60
N ASP A 281 -5.17 11.63 -0.56
CA ASP A 281 -5.96 11.44 0.67
C ASP A 281 -7.47 11.49 0.37
N ASN A 282 -7.89 12.37 -0.55
CA ASN A 282 -9.27 12.47 -1.01
C ASN A 282 -9.71 11.22 -1.80
N GLN A 283 -8.90 10.77 -2.75
CA GLN A 283 -9.16 9.53 -3.51
C GLN A 283 -9.25 8.31 -2.59
N THR A 284 -8.38 8.24 -1.58
CA THR A 284 -8.39 7.16 -0.58
C THR A 284 -9.69 7.18 0.23
N SER A 285 -10.13 8.35 0.67
CA SER A 285 -11.42 8.51 1.36
C SER A 285 -12.59 8.07 0.46
N THR A 286 -12.63 8.49 -0.80
CA THR A 286 -13.68 8.08 -1.75
C THR A 286 -13.66 6.57 -1.99
N MET A 287 -12.48 5.97 -2.16
CA MET A 287 -12.32 4.53 -2.33
C MET A 287 -12.82 3.76 -1.11
N ILE A 288 -12.45 4.18 0.11
CA ILE A 288 -12.93 3.54 1.35
C ILE A 288 -14.45 3.62 1.44
N LYS A 289 -15.05 4.79 1.16
CA LYS A 289 -16.50 4.94 1.19
C LYS A 289 -17.22 4.04 0.17
N ALA A 290 -16.66 3.89 -1.02
CA ALA A 290 -17.24 3.03 -2.06
C ALA A 290 -17.14 1.53 -1.74
N THR A 291 -16.12 1.12 -0.98
CA THR A 291 -15.74 -0.29 -0.78
C THR A 291 -16.00 -0.81 0.63
N ALA A 292 -16.30 0.06 1.60
CA ALA A 292 -16.66 -0.35 2.94
C ALA A 292 -17.95 -1.18 2.90
N ARG A 293 -17.90 -2.36 3.51
CA ARG A 293 -19.01 -3.30 3.67
C ARG A 293 -18.99 -3.82 5.09
N SER A 294 -20.17 -4.06 5.66
CA SER A 294 -20.29 -4.77 6.93
C SER A 294 -19.89 -6.24 6.75
N ALA A 295 -19.62 -6.95 7.84
CA ALA A 295 -19.27 -8.38 7.75
C ALA A 295 -20.40 -9.23 7.12
N PRO A 296 -21.69 -9.06 7.50
CA PRO A 296 -22.80 -9.74 6.84
C PRO A 296 -22.90 -9.43 5.34
N ASP A 297 -22.79 -8.15 4.95
CA ASP A 297 -22.87 -7.77 3.53
C ASP A 297 -21.72 -8.38 2.73
N ARG A 298 -20.51 -8.38 3.27
CA ARG A 298 -19.34 -9.00 2.63
C ARG A 298 -19.50 -10.51 2.50
N GLN A 299 -20.04 -11.17 3.52
CA GLN A 299 -20.33 -12.62 3.47
C GLN A 299 -21.33 -12.95 2.36
N GLU A 300 -22.40 -12.16 2.25
CA GLU A 300 -23.42 -12.32 1.21
C GLU A 300 -22.85 -12.04 -0.19
N GLU A 301 -22.04 -11.00 -0.35
CA GLU A 301 -21.36 -10.69 -1.62
C GLU A 301 -20.43 -11.84 -2.06
N ILE A 302 -19.65 -12.42 -1.15
CA ILE A 302 -18.79 -13.58 -1.44
C ILE A 302 -19.63 -14.81 -1.82
N SER A 303 -20.71 -15.06 -1.09
CA SER A 303 -21.61 -16.20 -1.34
C SER A 303 -22.28 -16.07 -2.72
N ARG A 304 -22.75 -14.87 -3.07
CA ARG A 304 -23.29 -14.58 -4.40
C ARG A 304 -22.24 -14.73 -5.50
N LEU A 305 -21.02 -14.28 -5.24
CA LEU A 305 -19.92 -14.43 -6.19
C LEU A 305 -19.62 -15.90 -6.47
N MET A 306 -19.57 -16.75 -5.44
CA MET A 306 -19.37 -18.20 -5.60
C MET A 306 -20.44 -18.84 -6.48
N LYS A 307 -21.72 -18.54 -6.22
CA LYS A 307 -22.85 -19.02 -7.01
C LYS A 307 -22.75 -18.58 -8.48
N ASN A 308 -22.50 -17.29 -8.71
CA ASN A 308 -22.39 -16.73 -10.06
C ASN A 308 -21.15 -17.21 -10.82
N ALA A 309 -20.05 -17.48 -10.12
CA ALA A 309 -18.82 -17.98 -10.72
C ALA A 309 -19.00 -19.42 -11.25
N SER A 310 -19.86 -20.22 -10.61
CA SER A 310 -20.20 -21.59 -11.04
C SER A 310 -18.96 -22.40 -11.40
N TYR A 311 -17.97 -22.46 -10.48
CA TYR A 311 -16.67 -23.11 -10.72
C TYR A 311 -16.78 -24.55 -11.25
N ASN A 312 -17.81 -25.29 -10.83
CA ASN A 312 -18.05 -26.66 -11.27
C ASN A 312 -18.51 -26.77 -12.75
N LEU A 313 -18.89 -25.66 -13.39
CA LEU A 313 -19.20 -25.56 -14.82
C LEU A 313 -18.00 -25.06 -15.66
N ASP A 314 -16.89 -24.70 -15.03
CA ASP A 314 -15.68 -24.32 -15.76
C ASP A 314 -15.11 -25.55 -16.51
N PRO A 315 -14.96 -25.48 -17.84
CA PRO A 315 -14.54 -26.63 -18.65
C PRO A 315 -13.12 -27.11 -18.32
N TYR A 316 -12.26 -26.27 -17.75
CA TYR A 316 -10.91 -26.64 -17.33
C TYR A 316 -10.92 -27.26 -15.93
N ILE A 317 -11.81 -26.82 -15.04
CA ILE A 317 -11.98 -27.44 -13.72
C ILE A 317 -12.58 -28.84 -13.88
N GLN A 318 -13.56 -28.99 -14.77
CA GLN A 318 -14.15 -30.28 -15.13
C GLN A 318 -13.13 -31.24 -15.76
N GLU A 319 -12.28 -30.75 -16.68
CA GLU A 319 -11.20 -31.55 -17.28
C GLU A 319 -10.34 -32.21 -16.20
N PHE A 320 -9.94 -31.44 -15.20
CA PHE A 320 -9.10 -31.91 -14.08
C PHE A 320 -9.87 -32.67 -13.01
N GLY A 321 -11.17 -32.92 -13.18
CA GLY A 321 -12.00 -33.66 -12.23
C GLY A 321 -12.14 -32.97 -10.86
N ILE A 322 -11.93 -31.65 -10.80
CA ILE A 322 -12.01 -30.89 -9.56
C ILE A 322 -13.48 -30.56 -9.26
N LYS A 323 -13.87 -30.66 -7.98
CA LYS A 323 -15.17 -30.20 -7.49
C LYS A 323 -14.99 -29.20 -6.36
N VAL A 324 -15.74 -28.11 -6.41
CA VAL A 324 -15.72 -27.02 -5.44
C VAL A 324 -17.07 -27.00 -4.71
N LYS A 325 -17.04 -26.88 -3.39
CA LYS A 325 -18.25 -26.65 -2.59
C LYS A 325 -18.61 -25.17 -2.66
N ASP A 326 -19.89 -24.86 -2.88
CA ASP A 326 -20.36 -23.49 -3.06
C ASP A 326 -20.54 -22.73 -1.72
N ASP A 327 -20.81 -23.47 -0.64
CA ASP A 327 -20.97 -22.89 0.70
C ASP A 327 -19.63 -22.67 1.40
N MET A 328 -19.58 -21.63 2.23
CA MET A 328 -18.46 -21.37 3.13
C MET A 328 -18.23 -22.55 4.06
N THR A 329 -16.96 -22.80 4.39
CA THR A 329 -16.60 -23.86 5.35
C THR A 329 -17.00 -23.43 6.76
N GLU A 330 -17.76 -24.29 7.44
CA GLU A 330 -18.11 -24.10 8.84
C GLU A 330 -16.91 -24.42 9.73
N VAL A 331 -16.65 -23.54 10.70
CA VAL A 331 -15.55 -23.70 11.65
C VAL A 331 -16.01 -23.23 13.03
N THR A 332 -15.78 -24.06 14.04
CA THR A 332 -16.05 -23.70 15.44
C THR A 332 -14.89 -22.87 15.97
N GLY A 333 -15.10 -21.56 16.07
CA GLY A 333 -14.15 -20.63 16.71
C GLY A 333 -14.15 -20.73 18.24
N ARG A 334 -13.14 -20.14 18.88
CA ARG A 334 -13.08 -19.94 20.33
C ARG A 334 -12.86 -18.47 20.65
N VAL A 335 -13.69 -17.89 21.51
CA VAL A 335 -13.50 -16.54 22.04
C VAL A 335 -12.65 -16.65 23.30
N LEU A 336 -11.40 -16.21 23.21
CA LEU A 336 -10.49 -16.24 24.36
C LEU A 336 -10.88 -15.18 25.39
N PRO A 337 -10.70 -15.46 26.70
CA PRO A 337 -10.92 -14.46 27.73
C PRO A 337 -9.91 -13.31 27.57
N ALA A 338 -10.40 -12.07 27.64
CA ALA A 338 -9.53 -10.89 27.61
C ALA A 338 -8.73 -10.78 28.92
N PRO A 339 -7.44 -10.41 28.87
CA PRO A 339 -6.67 -10.19 30.08
C PRO A 339 -7.15 -8.92 30.80
N ILE A 340 -7.09 -8.95 32.13
CA ILE A 340 -7.37 -7.77 32.95
C ILE A 340 -6.14 -6.86 32.96
N LEU A 341 -6.37 -5.56 32.90
CA LEU A 341 -5.34 -4.54 32.91
C LEU A 341 -5.28 -3.88 34.29
N GLN A 342 -4.08 -3.73 34.84
CA GLN A 342 -3.85 -3.06 36.11
C GLN A 342 -3.34 -1.64 35.87
N TYR A 343 -4.01 -0.69 36.51
CA TYR A 343 -3.65 0.74 36.57
C TYR A 343 -3.02 1.08 37.93
N GLY A 344 -2.51 2.31 38.04
CA GLY A 344 -1.80 2.81 39.22
C GLY A 344 -2.63 3.77 40.05
N GLY A 345 -1.95 4.77 40.60
CA GLY A 345 -2.51 5.71 41.56
C GLY A 345 -2.81 5.05 42.91
N ARG A 346 -3.51 5.79 43.78
CA ARG A 346 -3.92 5.30 45.11
C ARG A 346 -4.88 4.11 45.02
N ASN A 347 -5.76 4.12 44.03
CA ASN A 347 -6.84 3.14 43.91
C ASN A 347 -6.40 1.86 43.18
N ARG A 348 -5.23 1.84 42.52
CA ARG A 348 -4.69 0.71 41.74
C ARG A 348 -5.77 -0.02 40.93
N ALA A 349 -6.59 0.77 40.23
CA ALA A 349 -7.81 0.28 39.60
C ALA A 349 -7.51 -0.82 38.57
N ILE A 350 -8.47 -1.72 38.37
CA ILE A 350 -8.42 -2.71 37.30
C ILE A 350 -9.37 -2.32 36.16
N ALA A 351 -9.02 -2.68 34.94
CA ALA A 351 -9.88 -2.56 33.77
C ALA A 351 -10.08 -3.92 33.13
N THR A 352 -11.34 -4.31 32.98
CA THR A 352 -11.74 -5.55 32.29
C THR A 352 -12.22 -5.17 30.89
N PRO A 353 -11.50 -5.57 29.83
CA PRO A 353 -11.94 -5.29 28.47
C PRO A 353 -13.29 -5.95 28.19
N ASN A 354 -14.22 -5.20 27.60
CA ASN A 354 -15.50 -5.69 27.09
C ASN A 354 -15.49 -5.53 25.57
N GLN A 355 -15.70 -6.63 24.83
CA GLN A 355 -15.64 -6.66 23.37
C GLN A 355 -14.35 -6.00 22.81
N GLY A 356 -13.22 -6.20 23.50
CA GLY A 356 -11.92 -5.66 23.12
C GLY A 356 -11.69 -4.19 23.45
N VAL A 357 -12.60 -3.53 24.18
CA VAL A 357 -12.52 -2.10 24.53
C VAL A 357 -12.56 -1.90 26.04
N TRP A 358 -11.83 -0.90 26.52
CA TRP A 358 -11.93 -0.37 27.88
C TRP A 358 -11.66 1.14 27.86
N ASP A 359 -11.92 1.82 28.98
CA ASP A 359 -11.61 3.23 29.15
C ASP A 359 -10.80 3.52 30.42
N MET A 360 -10.35 4.77 30.53
CA MET A 360 -9.56 5.27 31.66
C MET A 360 -10.37 6.05 32.71
N ARG A 361 -11.71 6.05 32.64
CA ARG A 361 -12.52 6.80 33.63
C ARG A 361 -12.28 6.22 35.02
N GLY A 362 -11.93 7.09 35.97
CA GLY A 362 -11.59 6.72 37.35
C GLY A 362 -10.26 5.98 37.51
N LYS A 363 -9.37 5.99 36.50
CA LYS A 363 -8.10 5.23 36.50
C LYS A 363 -6.92 6.16 36.26
N GLN A 364 -5.83 5.93 36.98
CA GLN A 364 -4.57 6.67 36.83
C GLN A 364 -3.49 5.76 36.26
N PHE A 365 -2.55 6.30 35.50
CA PHE A 365 -1.45 5.52 34.92
C PHE A 365 -0.72 4.68 35.98
N TYR A 366 -0.28 3.49 35.58
CA TYR A 366 0.51 2.60 36.44
C TYR A 366 1.76 3.30 36.98
N ASN A 367 2.50 3.94 36.09
CA ASN A 367 3.56 4.89 36.40
C ASN A 367 3.33 6.16 35.58
N GLY A 368 2.77 7.19 36.22
CA GLY A 368 2.50 8.49 35.60
C GLY A 368 3.65 9.47 35.83
N ILE A 369 4.10 10.12 34.76
CA ILE A 369 5.18 11.10 34.82
C ILE A 369 4.66 12.47 35.25
N GLU A 370 5.35 13.08 36.21
CA GLU A 370 5.15 14.47 36.58
C GLU A 370 5.87 15.40 35.58
N ILE A 371 5.13 16.32 34.97
CA ILE A 371 5.65 17.25 33.95
C ILE A 371 5.80 18.64 34.57
N LYS A 372 7.04 19.04 34.83
CA LYS A 372 7.43 20.29 35.48
C LYS A 372 7.83 21.37 34.47
N VAL A 373 8.66 21.01 33.49
CA VAL A 373 9.20 21.96 32.50
C VAL A 373 8.79 21.53 31.10
N TRP A 374 7.95 22.33 30.46
CA TRP A 374 7.40 22.02 29.14
C TRP A 374 7.09 23.29 28.36
N ALA A 375 7.08 23.19 27.03
CA ALA A 375 6.91 24.33 26.11
C ALA A 375 5.83 24.08 25.06
N ILE A 376 5.28 25.15 24.49
CA ILE A 376 4.38 25.16 23.34
C ILE A 376 5.02 25.91 22.17
N ALA A 377 5.09 25.26 21.01
CA ALA A 377 5.46 25.89 19.74
C ALA A 377 4.26 25.83 18.79
N CYS A 378 3.67 26.98 18.45
CA CYS A 378 2.48 27.05 17.61
C CYS A 378 2.84 27.45 16.17
N PHE A 379 2.76 26.50 15.25
CA PHE A 379 2.96 26.73 13.80
C PHE A 379 1.65 26.97 13.04
N ALA A 380 0.53 27.03 13.74
CA ALA A 380 -0.74 27.47 13.17
C ALA A 380 -0.80 29.01 13.15
N PRO A 381 -1.39 29.63 12.11
CA PRO A 381 -1.57 31.08 12.09
C PRO A 381 -2.34 31.58 13.32
N GLN A 382 -1.91 32.67 13.92
CA GLN A 382 -2.53 33.24 15.13
C GLN A 382 -4.01 33.57 14.94
N LYS A 383 -4.43 33.95 13.72
CA LYS A 383 -5.85 34.17 13.39
C LYS A 383 -6.70 32.91 13.56
N GLN A 384 -6.14 31.74 13.26
CA GLN A 384 -6.81 30.44 13.37
C GLN A 384 -6.70 29.85 14.79
N CYS A 385 -5.58 30.09 15.48
CA CYS A 385 -5.31 29.61 16.82
C CYS A 385 -4.85 30.77 17.69
N ARG A 386 -5.81 31.47 18.32
CA ARG A 386 -5.52 32.63 19.19
C ARG A 386 -4.94 32.18 20.53
N GLU A 387 -4.37 33.12 21.28
CA GLU A 387 -3.79 32.82 22.60
C GLU A 387 -4.82 32.30 23.61
N GLU A 388 -6.05 32.81 23.58
CA GLU A 388 -7.17 32.30 24.38
C GLU A 388 -7.45 30.83 24.10
N VAL A 389 -7.35 30.40 22.84
CA VAL A 389 -7.53 29.01 22.42
C VAL A 389 -6.40 28.14 22.98
N LEU A 390 -5.15 28.63 22.93
CA LEU A 390 -4.00 27.94 23.52
C LEU A 390 -4.13 27.80 25.04
N LYS A 391 -4.61 28.83 25.72
CA LYS A 391 -4.85 28.83 27.16
C LYS A 391 -5.93 27.83 27.54
N ASN A 392 -7.09 27.86 26.87
CA ASN A 392 -8.16 26.91 27.09
C ASN A 392 -7.72 25.45 26.83
N PHE A 393 -7.01 25.21 25.73
CA PHE A 393 -6.43 23.90 25.44
C PHE A 393 -5.50 23.43 26.57
N THR A 394 -4.61 24.31 27.03
CA THR A 394 -3.66 24.03 28.12
C THR A 394 -4.38 23.69 29.41
N ASP A 395 -5.37 24.48 29.81
CA ASP A 395 -6.12 24.26 31.06
C ASP A 395 -6.90 22.94 31.03
N GLN A 396 -7.56 22.62 29.91
CA GLN A 396 -8.24 21.34 29.73
C GLN A 396 -7.27 20.16 29.71
N LEU A 397 -6.12 20.28 29.03
CA LEU A 397 -5.11 19.24 29.00
C LEU A 397 -4.53 19.00 30.40
N ARG A 398 -4.23 20.06 31.16
CA ARG A 398 -3.74 19.96 32.54
C ARG A 398 -4.74 19.23 33.43
N LYS A 399 -6.03 19.58 33.35
CA LYS A 399 -7.10 18.88 34.09
C LYS A 399 -7.11 17.39 33.78
N ILE A 400 -7.21 17.02 32.50
CA ILE A 400 -7.27 15.60 32.08
C ILE A 400 -5.98 14.85 32.44
N SER A 401 -4.82 15.49 32.32
CA SER A 401 -3.53 14.89 32.68
C SER A 401 -3.43 14.57 34.18
N LYS A 402 -3.96 15.47 35.03
CA LYS A 402 -4.04 15.27 36.48
C LYS A 402 -4.97 14.11 36.83
N ASP A 403 -6.15 14.06 36.21
CA ASP A 403 -7.11 12.97 36.40
C ASP A 403 -6.52 11.61 36.00
N ALA A 404 -5.70 11.58 34.95
CA ALA A 404 -4.97 10.40 34.48
C ALA A 404 -3.71 10.05 35.32
N GLY A 405 -3.34 10.85 36.32
CA GLY A 405 -2.16 10.61 37.16
C GLY A 405 -0.83 11.02 36.52
N MET A 406 -0.85 11.85 35.47
CA MET A 406 0.33 12.46 34.83
C MET A 406 0.26 14.00 35.00
N PRO A 407 0.48 14.53 36.21
CA PRO A 407 0.23 15.94 36.48
C PRO A 407 1.16 16.85 35.68
N ILE A 408 0.58 17.76 34.89
CA ILE A 408 1.28 18.89 34.28
C ILE A 408 1.25 20.08 35.24
N GLN A 409 2.41 20.40 35.81
CA GLN A 409 2.60 21.50 36.74
C GLN A 409 2.79 22.82 36.01
N GLY A 410 2.21 23.87 36.61
CA GLY A 410 2.36 25.24 36.10
C GLY A 410 1.85 25.48 34.68
N GLN A 411 2.18 26.66 34.17
CA GLN A 411 2.02 27.06 32.77
C GLN A 411 3.29 26.66 31.98
N PRO A 412 3.23 26.58 30.64
CA PRO A 412 4.43 26.27 29.86
C PRO A 412 5.51 27.33 30.09
N CYS A 413 6.77 26.92 30.15
CA CYS A 413 7.91 27.83 30.32
C CYS A 413 8.17 28.70 29.08
N PHE A 414 7.60 28.29 27.93
CA PHE A 414 7.67 29.00 26.66
C PHE A 414 6.40 28.73 25.84
N CYS A 415 5.82 29.78 25.26
CA CYS A 415 4.69 29.68 24.32
C CYS A 415 4.82 30.76 23.23
N LYS A 416 5.17 30.37 22.01
CA LYS A 416 5.32 31.29 20.87
C LYS A 416 4.77 30.73 19.57
N TYR A 417 4.41 31.65 18.68
CA TYR A 417 4.07 31.35 17.28
C TYR A 417 5.34 31.29 16.42
N ALA A 418 5.34 30.43 15.42
CA ALA A 418 6.36 30.36 14.38
C ALA A 418 5.73 29.98 13.04
N GLN A 419 6.48 30.16 11.95
CA GLN A 419 6.03 29.80 10.60
C GLN A 419 7.15 29.13 9.83
N GLY A 420 6.79 28.19 8.95
CA GLY A 420 7.77 27.49 8.11
C GLY A 420 8.55 26.40 8.85
N ALA A 421 9.17 25.52 8.08
CA ALA A 421 10.00 24.44 8.62
C ALA A 421 11.33 24.97 9.15
N ASP A 422 11.87 26.03 8.54
CA ASP A 422 13.19 26.59 8.85
C ASP A 422 13.28 27.17 10.27
N SER A 423 12.14 27.56 10.87
CA SER A 423 12.10 28.05 12.26
C SER A 423 12.16 26.95 13.32
N VAL A 424 11.99 25.67 12.96
CA VAL A 424 11.94 24.56 13.92
C VAL A 424 13.28 24.38 14.63
N GLU A 425 14.36 24.23 13.87
CA GLU A 425 15.69 23.94 14.44
C GLU A 425 16.21 25.07 15.35
N PRO A 426 16.20 26.35 14.92
CA PRO A 426 16.63 27.45 15.78
C PRO A 426 15.83 27.54 17.08
N MET A 427 14.50 27.41 16.99
CA MET A 427 13.63 27.44 18.16
C MET A 427 13.93 26.29 19.13
N PHE A 428 14.10 25.07 18.63
CA PHE A 428 14.37 23.92 19.51
C PHE A 428 15.76 23.99 20.14
N ARG A 429 16.78 24.48 19.42
CA ARG A 429 18.11 24.74 20.00
C ARG A 429 18.03 25.77 21.11
N HIS A 430 17.30 26.87 20.89
CA HIS A 430 17.06 27.86 21.93
C HIS A 430 16.37 27.24 23.15
N LEU A 431 15.27 26.51 22.94
CA LEU A 431 14.54 25.84 24.02
C LEU A 431 15.42 24.89 24.85
N LYS A 432 16.26 24.09 24.19
CA LYS A 432 17.17 23.14 24.85
C LYS A 432 18.23 23.83 25.71
N ASN A 433 18.77 24.95 25.22
CA ASN A 433 19.85 25.67 25.90
C ASN A 433 19.34 26.61 27.00
N THR A 434 18.13 27.15 26.84
CA THR A 434 17.57 28.15 27.77
C THR A 434 16.82 27.51 28.94
N TYR A 435 16.10 26.41 28.71
CA TYR A 435 15.25 25.80 29.74
C TYR A 435 15.85 24.47 30.23
N SER A 436 16.65 24.55 31.30
CA SER A 436 17.20 23.36 31.96
C SER A 436 16.08 22.43 32.42
N GLY A 437 16.25 21.12 32.18
CA GLY A 437 15.26 20.12 32.54
C GLY A 437 14.00 20.09 31.67
N LEU A 438 13.98 20.73 30.50
CA LEU A 438 12.83 20.69 29.57
C LEU A 438 12.46 19.25 29.19
N GLN A 439 11.24 18.83 29.57
CA GLN A 439 10.75 17.47 29.38
C GLN A 439 10.00 17.30 28.06
N LEU A 440 9.22 18.29 27.62
CA LEU A 440 8.30 18.14 26.50
C LEU A 440 8.12 19.44 25.71
N ILE A 441 8.07 19.32 24.37
CA ILE A 441 7.57 20.37 23.48
C ILE A 441 6.25 19.90 22.84
N ILE A 442 5.16 20.61 23.12
CA ILE A 442 3.88 20.45 22.41
C ILE A 442 3.92 21.34 21.16
N VAL A 443 3.72 20.74 19.99
CA VAL A 443 3.80 21.44 18.71
C VAL A 443 2.45 21.49 18.02
N ILE A 444 1.91 22.67 17.78
CA ILE A 444 0.59 22.84 17.16
C ILE A 444 0.76 23.07 15.66
N LEU A 445 0.08 22.27 14.84
CA LEU A 445 0.25 22.26 13.38
C LEU A 445 -1.07 22.62 12.66
N PRO A 446 -1.02 23.38 11.54
CA PRO A 446 -2.21 23.80 10.79
C PRO A 446 -2.87 22.68 9.95
N GLY A 447 -2.40 21.43 10.05
CA GLY A 447 -2.87 20.30 9.26
C GLY A 447 -1.70 19.51 8.66
N LYS A 448 -1.81 19.11 7.38
CA LYS A 448 -0.73 18.45 6.65
C LYS A 448 0.30 19.51 6.23
N THR A 449 1.51 19.43 6.78
CA THR A 449 2.56 20.42 6.57
C THR A 449 3.95 19.76 6.60
N PRO A 450 4.94 20.25 5.83
CA PRO A 450 6.33 19.78 5.93
C PRO A 450 6.94 19.96 7.33
N VAL A 451 6.42 20.92 8.12
CA VAL A 451 6.88 21.21 9.49
C VAL A 451 6.84 19.96 10.38
N TYR A 452 5.88 19.03 10.18
CA TYR A 452 5.82 17.80 10.96
C TYR A 452 7.09 16.95 10.81
N ALA A 453 7.55 16.77 9.57
CA ALA A 453 8.74 15.96 9.29
C ALA A 453 9.99 16.62 9.89
N GLU A 454 10.06 17.94 9.81
CA GLU A 454 11.18 18.70 10.36
C GLU A 454 11.23 18.68 11.90
N VAL A 455 10.07 18.80 12.56
CA VAL A 455 9.93 18.63 14.01
C VAL A 455 10.45 17.27 14.47
N LYS A 456 10.15 16.20 13.70
CA LYS A 456 10.62 14.85 14.00
C LYS A 456 12.09 14.64 13.72
N ARG A 457 12.61 15.21 12.62
CA ARG A 457 14.06 15.22 12.34
C ARG A 457 14.82 15.91 13.47
N VAL A 458 14.47 17.14 13.81
CA VAL A 458 15.18 17.93 14.83
C VAL A 458 15.01 17.31 16.22
N GLY A 459 13.78 16.95 16.60
CA GLY A 459 13.48 16.39 17.92
C GLY A 459 14.09 15.00 18.12
N ASP A 460 13.81 14.07 17.22
CA ASP A 460 14.12 12.65 17.43
C ASP A 460 15.56 12.29 17.04
N THR A 461 16.18 12.98 16.06
CA THR A 461 17.51 12.61 15.55
C THR A 461 18.63 13.61 15.86
N LEU A 462 18.33 14.91 15.93
CA LEU A 462 19.38 15.93 16.10
C LEU A 462 19.58 16.35 17.56
N LEU A 463 18.50 16.65 18.27
CA LEU A 463 18.56 17.22 19.63
C LEU A 463 18.14 16.26 20.73
N GLY A 464 17.45 15.16 20.42
CA GLY A 464 16.99 14.18 21.40
C GLY A 464 15.95 14.74 22.38
N MET A 465 14.95 15.46 21.86
CA MET A 465 13.91 16.14 22.65
C MET A 465 12.54 15.51 22.41
N ALA A 466 11.80 15.24 23.48
CA ALA A 466 10.46 14.68 23.34
C ALA A 466 9.49 15.72 22.76
N THR A 467 8.85 15.35 21.64
CA THR A 467 7.91 16.22 20.92
C THR A 467 6.53 15.57 20.79
N GLN A 468 5.47 16.35 21.05
CA GLN A 468 4.08 15.93 20.85
C GLN A 468 3.34 16.90 19.93
N CYS A 469 3.12 16.49 18.68
CA CYS A 469 2.38 17.30 17.73
C CYS A 469 0.86 17.16 17.92
N VAL A 470 0.12 18.25 17.76
CA VAL A 470 -1.35 18.30 17.81
C VAL A 470 -1.85 19.13 16.62
N GLN A 471 -2.89 18.65 15.92
CA GLN A 471 -3.50 19.44 14.86
C GLN A 471 -4.33 20.57 15.45
N VAL A 472 -4.28 21.75 14.85
CA VAL A 472 -4.98 22.95 15.32
C VAL A 472 -6.48 22.73 15.54
N LYS A 473 -7.15 21.92 14.71
CA LYS A 473 -8.57 21.58 14.91
C LYS A 473 -8.87 20.92 16.27
N ASN A 474 -7.93 20.13 16.80
CA ASN A 474 -8.07 19.44 18.09
C ASN A 474 -7.65 20.34 19.28
N VAL A 475 -7.03 21.49 18.99
CA VAL A 475 -6.72 22.55 19.97
C VAL A 475 -7.90 23.51 20.06
N VAL A 476 -8.45 23.91 18.91
CA VAL A 476 -9.64 24.77 18.81
C VAL A 476 -10.87 24.10 19.41
N LYS A 477 -11.11 22.83 19.06
CA LYS A 477 -12.21 22.04 19.61
C LYS A 477 -11.65 20.84 20.37
N THR A 478 -11.46 21.03 21.67
CA THR A 478 -10.99 19.97 22.56
C THR A 478 -12.12 18.97 22.87
N SER A 479 -11.76 17.71 23.04
CA SER A 479 -12.66 16.71 23.64
C SER A 479 -11.91 15.89 24.70
N PRO A 480 -12.55 15.53 25.82
CA PRO A 480 -11.89 14.75 26.89
C PRO A 480 -11.25 13.46 26.37
N GLN A 481 -11.91 12.78 25.43
CA GLN A 481 -11.38 11.57 24.80
C GLN A 481 -10.09 11.85 24.02
N THR A 482 -10.04 12.92 23.23
CA THR A 482 -8.84 13.28 22.45
C THR A 482 -7.69 13.66 23.37
N LEU A 483 -7.96 14.43 24.43
CA LEU A 483 -6.95 14.84 25.40
C LEU A 483 -6.44 13.65 26.23
N SER A 484 -7.32 12.72 26.62
CA SER A 484 -6.94 11.47 27.30
C SER A 484 -6.03 10.62 26.41
N ASN A 485 -6.39 10.46 25.13
CA ASN A 485 -5.54 9.79 24.14
C ASN A 485 -4.21 10.51 23.90
N LEU A 486 -4.17 11.83 24.05
CA LEU A 486 -2.94 12.61 23.98
C LEU A 486 -2.04 12.33 25.20
N CYS A 487 -2.63 12.27 26.41
CA CYS A 487 -1.91 11.94 27.65
C CYS A 487 -1.29 10.54 27.60
N LEU A 488 -2.00 9.55 27.04
CA LEU A 488 -1.46 8.21 26.82
C LEU A 488 -0.12 8.24 26.05
N LYS A 489 0.00 9.11 25.05
CA LYS A 489 1.20 9.24 24.22
C LYS A 489 2.29 10.04 24.93
N ILE A 490 1.92 11.09 25.64
CA ILE A 490 2.87 11.94 26.37
C ILE A 490 3.54 11.12 27.49
N ASN A 491 2.75 10.41 28.30
CA ASN A 491 3.27 9.62 29.42
C ASN A 491 4.34 8.63 28.95
N VAL A 492 4.04 7.86 27.90
CA VAL A 492 4.98 6.87 27.31
C VAL A 492 6.25 7.54 26.77
N LYS A 493 6.13 8.68 26.09
CA LYS A 493 7.31 9.41 25.55
C LYS A 493 8.24 9.92 26.64
N LEU A 494 7.70 10.21 27.82
CA LEU A 494 8.47 10.66 28.98
C LEU A 494 8.92 9.49 29.87
N GLY A 495 8.70 8.24 29.44
CA GLY A 495 9.17 7.03 30.12
C GLY A 495 8.18 6.45 31.14
N GLY A 496 6.94 6.94 31.19
CA GLY A 496 5.88 6.38 32.02
C GLY A 496 5.34 5.04 31.52
N ILE A 497 4.57 4.37 32.38
CA ILE A 497 3.86 3.11 32.09
C ILE A 497 2.37 3.39 32.24
N ASN A 498 1.60 3.21 31.18
CA ASN A 498 0.17 3.54 31.21
C ASN A 498 -0.64 2.52 32.03
N ASN A 499 -0.42 1.23 31.78
CA ASN A 499 -1.02 0.10 32.47
C ASN A 499 -0.14 -1.13 32.25
N ILE A 500 -0.41 -2.20 33.01
CA ILE A 500 0.26 -3.50 32.84
C ILE A 500 -0.78 -4.61 32.77
N LEU A 501 -0.39 -5.78 32.24
CA LEU A 501 -1.17 -7.00 32.42
C LEU A 501 -1.16 -7.41 33.90
N VAL A 502 -2.30 -7.83 34.44
CA VAL A 502 -2.38 -8.35 35.80
C VAL A 502 -1.37 -9.51 35.99
N PRO A 503 -0.36 -9.39 36.87
CA PRO A 503 0.80 -10.29 36.86
C PRO A 503 0.50 -11.78 37.01
N HIS A 504 -0.51 -12.14 37.79
CA HIS A 504 -0.87 -13.52 38.10
C HIS A 504 -1.75 -14.20 37.03
N GLN A 505 -2.24 -13.47 36.02
CA GLN A 505 -3.01 -14.04 34.90
C GLN A 505 -2.15 -14.28 33.65
N ARG A 506 -0.84 -14.10 33.77
CA ARG A 506 0.10 -14.21 32.65
C ARG A 506 0.52 -15.65 32.42
N SER A 507 1.00 -15.92 31.20
CA SER A 507 1.59 -17.22 30.83
C SER A 507 2.79 -17.58 31.72
N ALA A 508 3.03 -18.89 31.90
CA ALA A 508 4.20 -19.40 32.62
C ALA A 508 5.54 -18.94 32.01
N VAL A 509 5.55 -18.50 30.73
CA VAL A 509 6.73 -17.91 30.07
C VAL A 509 7.30 -16.71 30.85
N PHE A 510 6.47 -15.99 31.61
CA PHE A 510 6.89 -14.87 32.44
C PHE A 510 7.58 -15.26 33.76
N GLN A 511 7.65 -16.56 34.09
CA GLN A 511 8.35 -17.05 35.28
C GLN A 511 9.87 -16.97 35.13
N GLN A 512 10.37 -16.82 33.91
CA GLN A 512 11.78 -16.57 33.62
C GLN A 512 11.94 -15.27 32.80
N PRO A 513 13.14 -14.66 32.79
CA PRO A 513 13.42 -13.49 31.95
C PRO A 513 13.17 -13.77 30.46
N VAL A 514 12.18 -13.08 29.90
CA VAL A 514 11.77 -13.20 28.49
C VAL A 514 11.79 -11.83 27.80
N ILE A 515 12.30 -11.78 26.58
CA ILE A 515 12.23 -10.60 25.71
C ILE A 515 11.25 -10.83 24.55
N PHE A 516 10.39 -9.83 24.31
CA PHE A 516 9.47 -9.79 23.17
C PHE A 516 10.02 -8.87 22.10
N LEU A 517 10.26 -9.43 20.91
CA LEU A 517 10.74 -8.69 19.75
C LEU A 517 9.63 -8.54 18.71
N GLY A 518 9.46 -7.35 18.16
CA GLY A 518 8.59 -7.06 17.02
C GLY A 518 9.42 -6.55 15.85
N ALA A 519 9.25 -7.09 14.64
CA ALA A 519 9.93 -6.59 13.45
C ALA A 519 9.00 -6.33 12.28
N ASP A 520 9.27 -5.24 11.55
CA ASP A 520 8.56 -4.85 10.32
C ASP A 520 9.54 -4.37 9.23
N VAL A 521 9.14 -4.55 7.97
CA VAL A 521 9.82 -3.97 6.80
C VAL A 521 8.81 -3.19 5.97
N THR A 522 8.98 -1.87 5.95
CA THR A 522 8.18 -0.99 5.10
C THR A 522 8.87 -0.76 3.75
N HIS A 523 8.18 -1.11 2.66
CA HIS A 523 8.66 -0.87 1.30
C HIS A 523 8.27 0.52 0.77
N PRO A 524 9.06 1.09 -0.16
CA PRO A 524 8.67 2.33 -0.82
C PRO A 524 7.39 2.13 -1.65
N PRO A 525 6.63 3.22 -1.92
CA PRO A 525 5.42 3.15 -2.73
C PRO A 525 5.66 2.44 -4.07
N ALA A 526 4.65 1.70 -4.57
CA ALA A 526 4.75 1.01 -5.84
C ALA A 526 5.09 2.00 -6.98
N GLY A 527 6.07 1.61 -7.81
CA GLY A 527 6.62 2.45 -8.87
C GLY A 527 7.82 3.32 -8.48
N ASP A 528 8.12 3.47 -7.18
CA ASP A 528 9.36 4.11 -6.73
C ASP A 528 10.52 3.10 -6.77
N GLY A 529 11.56 3.40 -7.54
CA GLY A 529 12.78 2.62 -7.67
C GLY A 529 14.00 3.25 -6.99
N LYS A 530 13.85 4.44 -6.39
CA LYS A 530 14.95 5.20 -5.79
C LYS A 530 14.95 5.09 -4.27
N LYS A 531 13.77 5.10 -3.64
CA LYS A 531 13.68 5.06 -2.18
C LYS A 531 14.07 3.69 -1.60
N PRO A 532 14.80 3.65 -0.47
CA PRO A 532 15.14 2.40 0.21
C PRO A 532 13.91 1.78 0.87
N SER A 533 14.04 0.51 1.29
CA SER A 533 13.12 -0.07 2.29
C SER A 533 13.63 0.21 3.69
N ILE A 534 12.72 0.35 4.65
CA ILE A 534 13.04 0.65 6.05
C ILE A 534 12.69 -0.58 6.87
N THR A 535 13.64 -1.05 7.66
CA THR A 535 13.47 -2.15 8.61
C THR A 535 13.46 -1.59 10.01
N ALA A 536 12.51 -2.01 10.84
CA ALA A 536 12.44 -1.66 12.24
C ALA A 536 12.32 -2.92 13.11
N VAL A 537 13.06 -2.95 14.22
CA VAL A 537 12.93 -3.98 15.27
C VAL A 537 12.75 -3.29 16.61
N VAL A 538 11.76 -3.70 17.37
CA VAL A 538 11.51 -3.25 18.75
C VAL A 538 11.69 -4.41 19.72
N GLY A 539 12.15 -4.12 20.94
CA GLY A 539 12.30 -5.11 22.00
C GLY A 539 11.74 -4.62 23.33
N SER A 540 11.08 -5.50 24.08
CA SER A 540 10.58 -5.19 25.43
C SER A 540 11.73 -4.96 26.40
N MET A 541 11.56 -4.01 27.31
CA MET A 541 12.61 -3.56 28.24
C MET A 541 12.26 -3.75 29.71
N ASP A 542 11.14 -4.42 30.00
CA ASP A 542 10.68 -4.73 31.34
C ASP A 542 9.92 -6.06 31.38
N ALA A 543 9.67 -6.58 32.59
CA ALA A 543 8.93 -7.82 32.80
C ALA A 543 7.41 -7.66 32.62
N HIS A 544 6.89 -6.44 32.43
CA HIS A 544 5.46 -6.16 32.19
C HIS A 544 5.04 -6.27 30.72
N PRO A 545 5.96 -6.68 29.84
CA PRO A 545 6.41 -6.00 28.62
C PRO A 545 5.62 -4.75 28.20
N SER A 546 5.79 -3.63 28.91
CA SER A 546 5.14 -2.35 28.57
C SER A 546 6.07 -1.39 27.81
N ARG A 547 7.33 -1.24 28.23
CA ARG A 547 8.29 -0.35 27.57
C ARG A 547 9.03 -1.09 26.46
N TYR A 548 9.21 -0.42 25.33
CA TYR A 548 9.95 -0.94 24.19
C TYR A 548 11.02 0.07 23.72
N CYS A 549 12.19 -0.43 23.36
CA CYS A 549 13.18 0.34 22.59
C CYS A 549 13.16 -0.10 21.13
N ALA A 550 13.56 0.80 20.22
CA ALA A 550 13.51 0.60 18.79
C ALA A 550 14.89 0.72 18.14
N THR A 551 15.11 -0.09 17.10
CA THR A 551 16.21 0.04 16.15
C THR A 551 15.64 0.15 14.75
N VAL A 552 16.19 1.04 13.93
CA VAL A 552 15.73 1.28 12.56
C VAL A 552 16.92 1.35 11.60
N ARG A 553 16.76 0.78 10.41
CA ARG A 553 17.80 0.75 9.37
C ARG A 553 17.21 0.87 7.97
N VAL A 554 18.02 1.43 7.07
CA VAL A 554 17.73 1.45 5.63
C VAL A 554 18.35 0.23 4.96
N GLN A 555 17.64 -0.34 3.99
CA GLN A 555 18.13 -1.44 3.17
C GLN A 555 17.70 -1.28 1.71
N ARG A 556 18.30 -2.11 0.83
CA ARG A 556 17.98 -2.11 -0.61
C ARG A 556 16.47 -2.23 -0.83
N ALA A 557 15.96 -1.43 -1.76
CA ALA A 557 14.55 -1.35 -2.08
C ALA A 557 13.95 -2.75 -2.36
N ARG A 558 12.79 -3.04 -1.76
CA ARG A 558 11.99 -4.26 -1.95
C ARG A 558 12.70 -5.56 -1.54
N LYS A 559 13.72 -5.47 -0.68
CA LYS A 559 14.32 -6.64 -0.02
C LYS A 559 13.50 -6.99 1.21
N SER A 560 13.09 -8.26 1.35
CA SER A 560 12.45 -8.77 2.56
C SER A 560 13.48 -9.10 3.65
N LEU A 561 13.05 -9.14 4.91
CA LEU A 561 13.90 -9.61 6.02
C LEU A 561 14.29 -11.08 5.77
N LYS A 562 15.55 -11.46 5.85
CA LYS A 562 15.95 -12.86 5.64
C LYS A 562 15.88 -13.67 6.94
N THR A 563 16.37 -13.16 8.06
CA THR A 563 16.44 -13.87 9.35
C THR A 563 16.65 -12.89 10.53
N PHE A 564 16.02 -13.15 11.69
CA PHE A 564 16.18 -12.36 12.94
C PHE A 564 17.56 -12.49 13.61
N PRO A 565 18.17 -13.68 13.75
CA PRO A 565 19.41 -13.87 14.54
C PRO A 565 20.58 -13.02 14.01
N THR A 566 20.79 -13.04 12.69
CA THR A 566 21.83 -12.25 12.01
C THR A 566 21.68 -10.74 12.18
N TRP A 567 20.50 -10.25 12.54
CA TRP A 567 20.23 -8.82 12.76
C TRP A 567 20.46 -8.43 14.22
N PHE A 568 20.02 -9.25 15.17
CA PHE A 568 20.23 -9.01 16.58
C PHE A 568 21.73 -8.95 16.89
N GLU A 569 22.51 -9.94 16.44
CA GLU A 569 23.97 -10.00 16.62
C GLU A 569 24.72 -8.77 16.06
N ASN A 570 24.29 -8.26 14.89
CA ASN A 570 24.89 -7.06 14.27
C ASN A 570 24.40 -5.74 14.90
N SER A 571 23.26 -5.75 15.58
CA SER A 571 22.72 -4.58 16.27
C SER A 571 23.24 -4.46 17.71
N SER A 572 23.38 -5.58 18.41
CA SER A 572 23.89 -5.65 19.79
C SER A 572 25.35 -5.23 19.90
N SER A 573 26.15 -5.41 18.83
CA SER A 573 27.55 -4.94 18.78
C SER A 573 27.70 -3.42 18.64
N SER A 574 26.62 -2.68 18.37
CA SER A 574 26.65 -1.22 18.17
C SER A 574 25.81 -0.41 19.17
N SER A 575 25.11 -1.08 20.09
CA SER A 575 24.17 -0.45 21.03
C SER A 575 24.55 -0.65 22.50
N THR A 576 25.78 -0.29 22.88
CA THR A 576 26.05 0.14 24.26
C THR A 576 25.64 1.61 24.38
N SER A 577 24.34 1.86 24.51
CA SER A 577 23.83 3.19 24.88
C SER A 577 24.04 3.40 26.40
N PRO A 578 24.50 4.58 26.85
CA PRO A 578 24.74 4.86 28.27
C PRO A 578 23.46 4.98 29.13
N HIS A 579 22.30 4.60 28.59
CA HIS A 579 21.04 4.46 29.34
C HIS A 579 20.64 3.00 29.61
N ALA A 580 21.39 2.03 29.09
CA ALA A 580 21.27 0.62 29.47
C ALA A 580 22.01 0.28 30.79
N SER A 581 22.54 1.30 31.48
CA SER A 581 23.35 1.16 32.69
C SER A 581 22.54 1.01 33.99
N ASN A 582 21.21 1.15 33.98
CA ASN A 582 20.40 1.15 35.20
C ASN A 582 19.49 -0.05 35.44
N GLN A 583 19.54 -1.08 34.58
CA GLN A 583 19.03 -2.40 34.92
C GLN A 583 20.01 -3.41 34.34
N HIS A 584 20.50 -4.33 35.18
CA HIS A 584 21.27 -5.50 34.77
C HIS A 584 20.74 -5.99 33.42
N ALA A 585 21.61 -6.08 32.41
CA ALA A 585 21.29 -6.70 31.15
C ALA A 585 20.61 -8.04 31.47
N LEU A 586 19.28 -8.08 31.33
CA LEU A 586 18.50 -9.27 31.62
C LEU A 586 19.02 -10.33 30.67
N SER A 587 19.82 -11.26 31.19
CA SER A 587 20.17 -12.48 30.49
C SER A 587 18.86 -13.20 30.21
N SER A 588 18.28 -12.99 29.02
CA SER A 588 17.00 -13.59 28.67
C SER A 588 17.22 -15.07 28.44
N THR A 589 16.49 -15.92 29.16
CA THR A 589 16.50 -17.37 28.93
C THR A 589 15.53 -17.79 27.83
N GLY A 590 14.64 -16.87 27.41
CA GLY A 590 13.71 -17.07 26.29
C GLY A 590 13.50 -15.81 25.44
N MET A 591 13.22 -16.01 24.15
CA MET A 591 12.97 -14.94 23.18
C MET A 591 11.70 -15.25 22.38
N VAL A 592 10.77 -14.29 22.32
CA VAL A 592 9.55 -14.37 21.51
C VAL A 592 9.65 -13.38 20.35
N CYS A 593 9.71 -13.88 19.11
CA CYS A 593 9.82 -13.05 17.91
C CYS A 593 8.49 -12.96 17.16
N LEU A 594 7.91 -11.77 17.14
CA LEU A 594 6.76 -11.42 16.32
C LEU A 594 7.25 -10.74 15.03
N ARG A 595 6.94 -11.34 13.89
CA ARG A 595 7.30 -10.83 12.58
C ARG A 595 6.06 -10.32 11.87
N ASP A 596 5.98 -9.00 11.66
CA ASP A 596 4.94 -8.46 10.81
C ASP A 596 5.20 -8.88 9.36
N SER A 597 4.12 -9.31 8.72
CA SER A 597 3.93 -9.48 7.28
C SER A 597 5.21 -9.70 6.47
N CYS A 598 5.65 -10.97 6.36
CA CYS A 598 6.35 -11.38 5.14
C CYS A 598 5.36 -11.27 3.98
N HIS A 599 5.35 -10.15 3.27
CA HIS A 599 4.82 -10.18 1.91
C HIS A 599 5.66 -11.20 1.12
N ARG A 600 5.12 -12.41 0.98
CA ARG A 600 5.61 -13.42 0.04
C ARG A 600 5.16 -13.06 -1.36
#